data_AF-A0A2T2NSF4-F1
#
_entry.id   AF-A0A2T2NSF4-F1
#
_cell.length_a   1.000
_cell.length_b   1.000
_cell.length_c   1.000
_cell.angle_alpha   90.00
_cell.angle_beta   90.00
_cell.angle_gamma   90.00
#
_symmetry.space_group_name_H-M   'P 1'
#
loop_
_entity.id
_entity.type
_entity.pdbx_description
1 polymer ?
#
loop_
_entity_poly.entity_id
_entity_poly.type
_entity_poly.pdbx_seq_one_letter_code
_entity_poly.pdbx_strand_id
1 'polypeptide(L)'
;MLKRRTKRKKFEEKVVDPHTSVFTINKEDHTLGNLLQQCLCLMKCVKFAGYNVLNPLESTIKLRIGTDGSVTPKDVLVACMRKTIEDLEVL
;
A
#
# COMPACT_ATOMS: atom_id res chain seq x y z
N MET A 1 27.53 -5.57 21.55
CA MET A 1 26.07 -5.42 21.77
C MET A 1 25.51 -4.47 20.72
N LEU A 2 25.08 -5.01 19.57
CA LEU A 2 24.62 -4.19 18.44
C LEU A 2 23.22 -3.66 18.78
N LYS A 3 23.09 -2.34 19.01
CA LYS A 3 21.79 -1.69 19.24
C LYS A 3 20.91 -1.92 18.01
N ARG A 4 19.98 -2.88 18.10
CA ARG A 4 18.88 -3.03 17.15
C ARG A 4 18.07 -1.73 17.19
N ARG A 5 18.41 -0.77 16.31
CA ARG A 5 17.56 0.36 15.96
C ARG A 5 16.33 -0.24 15.30
N THR A 6 15.29 -0.51 16.08
CA THR A 6 13.97 -0.83 15.56
C THR A 6 13.52 0.37 14.73
N LYS A 7 13.62 0.29 13.40
CA LYS A 7 13.03 1.28 12.50
C LYS A 7 11.56 1.45 12.94
N ARG A 8 11.14 2.68 13.29
CA ARG A 8 9.74 3.01 13.63
C ARG A 8 8.83 2.54 12.48
N LYS A 9 7.57 2.21 12.74
CA LYS A 9 6.57 2.00 11.67
C LYS A 9 6.59 3.26 10.80
N LYS A 10 7.20 3.16 9.62
CA LYS A 10 7.43 4.28 8.71
C LYS A 10 6.55 4.01 7.50
N PHE A 11 5.58 4.90 7.31
CA PHE A 11 4.81 5.02 6.09
C PHE A 11 5.40 6.19 5.31
N GLU A 12 5.84 5.93 4.09
CA GLU A 12 6.40 6.96 3.21
C GLU A 12 5.71 6.93 1.86
N GLU A 13 5.27 8.09 1.39
CA GLU A 13 4.77 8.27 0.04
C GLU A 13 5.86 8.92 -0.82
N LYS A 14 6.13 8.31 -1.97
CA LYS A 14 6.92 8.90 -3.06
C LYS A 14 6.03 9.10 -4.27
N VAL A 15 5.73 10.35 -4.59
CA VAL A 15 5.04 10.72 -5.82
C VAL A 15 5.97 10.49 -7.00
N VAL A 16 5.50 9.73 -8.00
CA VAL A 16 6.23 9.47 -9.25
C VAL A 16 5.76 10.46 -10.32
N ASP A 17 4.46 10.62 -10.42
CA ASP A 17 3.77 11.58 -11.29
C ASP A 17 2.42 11.95 -10.65
N PRO A 18 1.65 12.93 -11.18
CA PRO A 18 0.41 13.40 -10.55
C PRO A 18 -0.65 12.32 -10.28
N HIS A 19 -0.58 11.19 -10.98
CA HIS A 19 -1.56 10.11 -10.89
C HIS A 19 -0.96 8.80 -10.38
N THR A 20 0.34 8.78 -10.07
CA THR A 20 1.06 7.60 -9.59
C THR A 20 1.90 7.90 -8.36
N SER A 21 1.67 7.15 -7.29
CA SER A 21 2.49 7.17 -6.08
C SER A 21 3.00 5.77 -5.72
N VAL A 22 4.15 5.73 -5.07
CA VAL A 22 4.73 4.54 -4.44
C VAL A 22 4.71 4.73 -2.93
N PHE A 23 4.03 3.84 -2.22
CA PHE A 23 3.93 3.81 -0.77
C PHE A 23 4.88 2.74 -0.21
N THR A 24 5.80 3.14 0.65
CA THR A 24 6.70 2.23 1.36
C THR A 24 6.18 2.03 2.78
N ILE A 25 5.85 0.78 3.11
CA ILE A 25 5.27 0.41 4.40
C ILE A 25 6.22 -0.56 5.10
N ASN A 26 6.78 -0.11 6.22
CA ASN A 26 7.72 -0.92 7.02
C ASN A 26 6.97 -1.76 8.06
N LYS A 27 7.56 -2.91 8.39
CA LYS A 27 7.05 -3.96 9.28
C LYS A 27 5.77 -4.65 8.80
N GLU A 28 5.58 -4.70 7.50
CA GLU A 28 4.46 -5.38 6.86
C GLU A 28 4.99 -6.36 5.80
N ASP A 29 4.18 -7.34 5.43
CA ASP A 29 4.56 -8.43 4.54
C ASP A 29 3.49 -8.71 3.47
N HIS A 30 3.56 -9.87 2.83
CA HIS A 30 2.64 -10.32 1.78
C HIS A 30 1.17 -10.33 2.22
N THR A 31 0.88 -10.47 3.52
CA THR A 31 -0.49 -10.48 4.03
C THR A 31 -1.19 -9.16 3.74
N LEU A 32 -0.60 -8.04 4.20
CA LEU A 32 -1.15 -6.71 3.95
C LEU A 32 -0.99 -6.31 2.47
N GLY A 33 0.14 -6.65 1.86
CA GLY A 33 0.42 -6.31 0.47
C GLY A 33 -0.61 -6.92 -0.50
N ASN A 34 -0.89 -8.21 -0.36
CA ASN A 34 -1.84 -8.92 -1.21
C ASN A 34 -3.27 -8.41 -1.00
N LEU A 35 -3.67 -8.23 0.27
CA LEU A 35 -5.00 -7.72 0.62
C LEU A 35 -5.28 -6.35 -0.02
N LEU A 36 -4.35 -5.40 0.15
CA LEU A 36 -4.49 -4.07 -0.43
C LEU A 36 -4.45 -4.10 -1.95
N GLN A 37 -3.56 -4.89 -2.55
CA GLN A 37 -3.46 -4.99 -4.01
C GLN A 37 -4.76 -5.50 -4.63
N GLN A 38 -5.36 -6.54 -4.04
CA GLN A 38 -6.62 -7.09 -4.52
C GLN A 38 -7.76 -6.07 -4.40
N CYS A 39 -7.90 -5.42 -3.24
CA CYS A 39 -8.91 -4.38 -3.02
C CYS A 39 -8.74 -3.20 -4.00
N LEU A 40 -7.51 -2.72 -4.22
CA LEU A 40 -7.22 -1.63 -5.14
C LEU A 40 -7.54 -1.98 -6.60
N CYS A 41 -7.24 -3.20 -7.03
CA CYS A 41 -7.57 -3.66 -8.40
C CYS A 41 -9.07 -3.73 -8.68
N LEU A 42 -9.92 -3.79 -7.65
CA LEU A 42 -11.38 -3.76 -7.80
C LEU A 42 -11.94 -2.33 -7.94
N MET A 43 -11.13 -1.29 -7.67
CA MET A 43 -11.57 0.10 -7.74
C MET A 43 -11.52 0.62 -9.18
N LYS A 44 -12.65 1.12 -9.71
CA LYS A 44 -12.77 1.58 -11.10
C LYS A 44 -11.82 2.73 -11.47
N CYS A 45 -11.45 3.57 -10.52
CA CYS A 45 -10.55 4.71 -10.72
C CYS A 45 -9.06 4.32 -10.70
N VAL A 46 -8.73 3.07 -10.40
CA VAL A 46 -7.37 2.54 -10.37
C VAL A 46 -7.06 1.89 -11.73
N LYS A 47 -6.05 2.42 -12.42
CA LYS A 47 -5.56 1.82 -13.67
C LYS A 47 -4.65 0.63 -13.40
N PHE A 48 -3.84 0.72 -12.36
CA PHE A 48 -3.00 -0.39 -11.92
C PHE A 48 -2.65 -0.26 -10.43
N ALA A 49 -2.52 -1.41 -9.77
CA ALA A 49 -1.97 -1.52 -8.43
C ALA A 49 -1.11 -2.77 -8.35
N GLY A 50 0.05 -2.65 -7.73
CA GLY A 50 0.97 -3.77 -7.54
C GLY A 50 1.86 -3.54 -6.33
N TYR A 51 2.22 -4.62 -5.65
CA TYR A 51 3.15 -4.56 -4.52
C TYR A 51 4.34 -5.48 -4.75
N ASN A 52 5.48 -5.14 -4.16
CA ASN A 52 6.63 -6.02 -4.09
C ASN A 52 7.32 -5.96 -2.72
N VAL A 53 7.88 -7.09 -2.32
CA VAL A 53 8.83 -7.21 -1.22
C VAL A 53 10.21 -7.25 -1.86
N LEU A 54 11.04 -6.23 -1.63
CA LEU A 54 12.34 -6.11 -2.30
C LEU A 54 13.36 -7.13 -1.80
N ASN A 55 13.30 -7.48 -0.52
CA ASN A 55 14.19 -8.45 0.10
C ASN A 55 13.39 -9.26 1.13
N PRO A 56 13.33 -10.61 1.04
CA PRO A 56 12.62 -11.45 2.01
C PRO A 56 13.06 -11.26 3.47
N LEU A 57 14.30 -10.81 3.71
CA LEU A 57 14.83 -10.56 5.05
C LEU A 57 14.44 -9.18 5.61
N GLU A 58 13.84 -8.32 4.78
CA GLU A 58 13.29 -7.03 5.21
C GLU A 58 11.77 -7.09 5.19
N SER A 59 11.14 -6.90 6.35
CA SER A 59 9.68 -6.75 6.46
C SER A 59 9.26 -5.37 5.93
N THR A 60 9.39 -5.14 4.63
CA THR A 60 9.00 -3.88 3.98
C THR A 60 8.33 -4.18 2.65
N ILE A 61 7.13 -3.67 2.47
CA ILE A 61 6.41 -3.71 1.20
C ILE A 61 6.49 -2.35 0.51
N LYS A 62 6.59 -2.37 -0.81
CA LYS A 62 6.36 -1.19 -1.65
C LYS A 62 5.11 -1.42 -2.48
N LEU A 63 4.13 -0.56 -2.30
CA LEU A 63 2.86 -0.58 -3.01
C LEU A 63 2.84 0.57 -4.00
N ARG A 64 2.71 0.26 -5.30
CA ARG A 64 2.59 1.26 -6.35
C ARG A 64 1.15 1.31 -6.83
N ILE A 65 0.61 2.52 -6.90
CA ILE A 65 -0.78 2.78 -7.28
C ILE A 65 -0.78 3.82 -8.40
N GLY A 66 -1.44 3.51 -9.51
CA GLY A 66 -1.72 4.43 -10.60
C GLY A 66 -3.22 4.62 -10.78
N THR A 67 -3.65 5.87 -10.81
CA THR A 67 -5.05 6.29 -10.92
C THR A 67 -5.35 6.86 -12.31
N ASP A 68 -6.63 7.02 -12.62
CA ASP A 68 -7.08 7.69 -13.84
C ASP A 68 -7.00 9.23 -13.80
N GLY A 69 -6.72 9.79 -12.63
CA GLY A 69 -6.61 11.22 -12.37
C GLY A 69 -7.87 11.87 -11.80
N SER A 70 -8.97 11.11 -11.66
CA SER A 70 -10.18 11.57 -10.97
C SER A 70 -9.98 11.71 -9.45
N VAL A 71 -9.06 10.93 -8.89
CA VAL A 71 -8.74 10.84 -7.47
C VAL A 71 -7.25 10.66 -7.28
N THR A 72 -6.72 11.12 -6.14
CA THR A 72 -5.29 10.92 -5.86
C THR A 72 -5.01 9.47 -5.44
N PRO A 73 -3.81 8.92 -5.71
CA PRO A 73 -3.43 7.59 -5.26
C PRO A 73 -3.58 7.38 -3.75
N LYS A 74 -3.38 8.44 -2.96
CA LYS A 74 -3.52 8.43 -1.51
C LYS A 74 -4.97 8.30 -1.07
N ASP A 75 -5.88 9.06 -1.69
CA ASP A 75 -7.30 9.01 -1.35
C ASP A 75 -7.90 7.65 -1.67
N VAL A 76 -7.53 7.08 -2.82
CA VAL A 76 -7.90 5.71 -3.20
C VAL A 76 -7.40 4.69 -2.19
N LEU A 77 -6.15 4.82 -1.73
CA LEU A 77 -5.59 3.91 -0.72
C LEU A 77 -6.39 3.95 0.58
N VAL A 78 -6.75 5.15 1.06
CA VAL A 78 -7.58 5.31 2.27
C VAL A 78 -8.98 4.73 2.06
N ALA A 79 -9.59 4.98 0.91
CA ALA A 79 -10.90 4.43 0.58
C ALA A 79 -10.89 2.89 0.54
N CYS A 80 -9.85 2.29 -0.04
CA CYS A 80 -9.67 0.84 -0.05
C CYS A 80 -9.49 0.27 1.36
N MET A 81 -8.70 0.92 2.23
CA MET A 81 -8.54 0.50 3.62
C MET A 81 -9.86 0.53 4.39
N ARG A 82 -10.66 1.60 4.23
CA ARG A 82 -11.98 1.71 4.86
C ARG A 82 -12.91 0.60 4.39
N LYS A 83 -12.98 0.38 3.08
CA LYS A 83 -13.78 -0.70 2.50
C LYS A 83 -13.35 -2.07 3.02
N THR A 84 -12.05 -2.30 3.14
CA THR A 84 -11.52 -3.57 3.66
C THR A 84 -11.95 -3.79 5.10
N ILE A 85 -11.95 -2.75 5.94
CA ILE A 85 -12.44 -2.83 7.33
C ILE A 85 -13.94 -3.12 7.35
N GLU A 86 -14.73 -2.40 6.56
CA GLU A 86 -16.17 -2.62 6.43
C GLU A 86 -16.49 -4.07 5.99
N ASP A 87 -15.77 -4.59 4.99
CA ASP A 87 -15.91 -5.97 4.51
C ASP A 87 -15.55 -7.00 5.59
N LEU A 88 -14.64 -6.66 6.52
CA LEU A 88 -14.26 -7.52 7.64
C LEU A 88 -15.26 -7.49 8.80
N GLU A 89 -15.95 -6.38 9.01
CA GLU A 89 -16.94 -6.23 10.09
C GLU A 89 -18.23 -7.05 9.83
N VAL A 90 -18.48 -7.43 8.57
CA VAL A 90 -19.65 -8.22 8.17
C VAL A 90 -19.38 -9.73 8.02
N LEU A 91 -18.16 -10.19 8.32
CA LEU A 91 -17.79 -11.62 8.38
C LEU A 91 -18.19 -12.25 9.72
#